data_AF-A0AAU4Z0L0-F1
#
_entry.id   AF-A0AAU4Z0L0-F1
#
_cell.length_a   1.000
_cell.length_b   1.000
_cell.length_c   1.000
_cell.angle_alpha   90.00
_cell.angle_beta   90.00
_cell.angle_gamma   90.00
#
_symmetry.space_group_name_H-M   'P 1'
#
loop_
_entity.id
_entity.type
_entity.pdbx_description
1 polymer ?
#
loop_
_entity_poly.entity_id
_entity_poly.type
_entity_poly.pdbx_seq_one_letter_code
_entity_poly.pdbx_strand_id
1 'polypeptide(L)'
;MDLVIEEAAVTVKVLSVGGRQMSKAVYSQLAQRPFLNDRDCAVQGRLWGTTIEPKCCHRAHGREHWHVVYEHEGELAVWRLRQGAQNAPYNLVAGGPYEPASHVDGDFLDACALDIHRGFDGFFQGQMFDLIRDEQIVMRIEETEVCLTCSAGVLRLRTARKEHAAAEQRAAGPGWPTARGSRDWHAEAVEKARHELKIAEEGLARLCEQRERSARDLYADLVADVRRIKLAPENYGSVLEAVEQLPQLFLSA
;
A
#
# COMPACT_ATOMS: atom_id res chain seq x y z
N MET A 1 14.60 -57.83 -8.72
CA MET A 1 13.46 -56.91 -8.90
C MET A 1 13.81 -56.08 -10.11
N ASP A 2 13.28 -56.46 -11.26
CA ASP A 2 13.58 -55.79 -12.52
C ASP A 2 12.67 -54.57 -12.65
N LEU A 3 13.29 -53.40 -12.81
CA LEU A 3 12.60 -52.14 -13.10
C LEU A 3 12.15 -52.18 -14.56
N VAL A 4 10.92 -52.60 -14.78
CA VAL A 4 10.27 -52.53 -16.10
C VAL A 4 9.77 -51.11 -16.30
N ILE A 5 10.40 -50.36 -17.20
CA ILE A 5 9.83 -49.12 -17.74
C ILE A 5 8.98 -49.55 -18.94
N GLU A 6 7.67 -49.59 -18.79
CA GLU A 6 6.70 -50.07 -19.80
C GLU A 6 6.48 -49.10 -20.98
N GLU A 7 7.52 -48.38 -21.42
CA GLU A 7 7.48 -47.16 -22.26
C GLU A 7 7.05 -45.89 -21.51
N ALA A 8 7.88 -44.86 -21.63
CA ALA A 8 7.57 -43.50 -21.18
C ALA A 8 7.75 -42.54 -22.37
N ALA A 9 6.68 -41.91 -22.81
CA ALA A 9 6.74 -40.83 -23.80
C ALA A 9 7.01 -39.51 -23.07
N VAL A 10 8.11 -38.83 -23.42
CA VAL A 10 8.48 -37.53 -22.85
C VAL A 10 8.35 -36.46 -23.93
N THR A 11 7.44 -35.50 -23.71
CA THR A 11 7.32 -34.31 -24.57
C THR A 11 8.24 -33.21 -24.04
N VAL A 12 9.29 -32.90 -24.79
CA VAL A 12 10.22 -31.81 -24.48
C VAL A 12 9.72 -30.52 -25.13
N LYS A 13 9.44 -29.49 -24.33
CA LYS A 13 9.14 -28.15 -24.86
C LYS A 13 10.42 -27.29 -24.88
N VAL A 14 10.70 -26.68 -26.02
CA VAL A 14 11.83 -25.76 -26.19
C VAL A 14 11.32 -24.34 -26.32
N LEU A 15 12.05 -23.38 -25.76
CA LEU A 15 11.80 -21.96 -25.98
C LEU A 15 12.50 -21.56 -27.28
N SER A 16 11.75 -21.04 -28.27
CA SER A 16 12.29 -20.68 -29.58
C SER A 16 11.99 -19.22 -29.94
N VAL A 17 12.98 -18.51 -30.48
CA VAL A 17 12.85 -17.13 -30.99
C VAL A 17 13.26 -17.12 -32.46
N GLY A 18 12.39 -16.64 -33.34
CA GLY A 18 12.65 -16.63 -34.78
C GLY A 18 12.90 -18.02 -35.38
N GLY A 19 12.25 -19.06 -34.84
CA GLY A 19 12.40 -20.46 -35.28
C GLY A 19 13.69 -21.16 -34.80
N ARG A 20 14.53 -20.50 -34.00
CA ARG A 20 15.73 -21.08 -33.40
C ARG A 20 15.54 -21.27 -31.90
N GLN A 21 16.02 -22.39 -31.37
CA GLN A 21 16.02 -22.62 -29.92
C GLN A 21 16.83 -21.52 -29.22
N MET A 22 16.24 -20.93 -28.19
CA MET A 22 16.86 -19.88 -27.37
C MET A 22 18.04 -20.47 -26.60
N SER A 23 19.21 -19.85 -26.79
CA SER A 23 20.41 -20.22 -26.02
C SER A 23 20.37 -19.66 -24.61
N LYS A 24 21.14 -20.27 -23.74
CA LYS A 24 21.32 -19.77 -22.37
C LYS A 24 21.82 -18.32 -22.34
N ALA A 25 22.71 -17.94 -23.27
CA ALA A 25 23.23 -16.58 -23.35
C ALA A 25 22.14 -15.53 -23.67
N VAL A 26 21.18 -15.87 -24.54
CA VAL A 26 20.05 -15.00 -24.85
C VAL A 26 19.08 -14.96 -23.66
N TYR A 27 18.76 -16.11 -23.06
CA TYR A 27 17.92 -16.18 -21.87
C TYR A 27 18.45 -15.29 -20.72
N SER A 28 19.77 -15.31 -20.48
CA SER A 28 20.39 -14.50 -19.42
C SER A 28 20.30 -12.98 -19.65
N GLN A 29 19.97 -12.55 -20.87
CA GLN A 29 19.78 -11.14 -21.22
C GLN A 29 18.32 -10.70 -21.07
N LEU A 30 17.38 -11.62 -20.81
CA LEU A 30 15.98 -11.28 -20.60
C LEU A 30 15.82 -10.41 -19.35
N ALA A 31 14.94 -9.40 -19.45
CA ALA A 31 14.62 -8.52 -18.35
C ALA A 31 14.12 -9.32 -17.13
N GLN A 32 14.71 -9.03 -15.97
CA GLN A 32 14.30 -9.61 -14.69
C GLN A 32 13.25 -8.69 -14.08
N ARG A 33 11.98 -9.05 -14.17
CA ARG A 33 10.85 -8.25 -13.64
C ARG A 33 9.83 -9.15 -12.96
N PRO A 34 9.06 -8.62 -11.99
CA PRO A 34 7.96 -9.35 -11.40
C PRO A 34 6.85 -9.59 -12.44
N PHE A 35 6.26 -10.78 -12.42
CA PHE A 35 5.07 -11.09 -13.24
C PHE A 35 3.79 -10.50 -12.66
N LEU A 36 3.78 -10.31 -11.34
CA LEU A 36 2.67 -9.74 -10.60
C LEU A 36 2.97 -8.30 -10.27
N ASN A 37 1.95 -7.47 -10.35
CA ASN A 37 2.03 -6.10 -9.90
C ASN A 37 2.31 -6.08 -8.38
N ASP A 38 3.32 -5.32 -7.95
CA ASP A 38 3.74 -5.26 -6.54
C ASP A 38 2.65 -4.71 -5.58
N ARG A 39 1.61 -4.06 -6.12
CA ARG A 39 0.54 -3.42 -5.35
C ARG A 39 -0.66 -4.32 -5.09
N ASP A 40 -1.16 -5.00 -6.12
CA ASP A 40 -2.41 -5.77 -6.07
C ASP A 40 -2.27 -7.23 -6.56
N CYS A 41 -1.04 -7.64 -6.87
CA CYS A 41 -0.73 -8.93 -7.46
C CYS A 41 -1.54 -9.23 -8.74
N ALA A 42 -1.98 -8.18 -9.46
CA ALA A 42 -2.57 -8.36 -10.77
C ALA A 42 -1.55 -8.98 -11.73
N VAL A 43 -2.02 -9.94 -12.52
CA VAL A 43 -1.22 -10.63 -13.53
C VAL A 43 -0.81 -9.66 -14.63
N GLN A 44 0.50 -9.50 -14.87
CA GLN A 44 1.05 -8.56 -15.85
C GLN A 44 1.48 -9.24 -17.14
N GLY A 45 0.70 -10.18 -17.68
CA GLY A 45 1.00 -10.76 -18.99
C GLY A 45 0.65 -12.22 -19.10
N ARG A 46 1.40 -12.93 -19.95
CA ARG A 46 1.13 -14.34 -20.26
C ARG A 46 2.28 -15.23 -19.85
N LEU A 47 1.99 -16.25 -19.04
CA LEU A 47 2.94 -17.29 -18.68
C LEU A 47 3.26 -18.20 -19.86
N TRP A 48 4.53 -18.56 -20.02
CA TRP A 48 4.98 -19.47 -21.08
C TRP A 48 5.49 -20.80 -20.53
N GLY A 49 6.29 -20.76 -19.47
CA GLY A 49 6.91 -21.96 -18.93
C GLY A 49 7.89 -21.66 -17.80
N THR A 50 8.46 -22.72 -17.22
CA THR A 50 9.53 -22.61 -16.23
C THR A 50 10.86 -23.07 -16.83
N THR A 51 11.98 -22.49 -16.40
CA THR A 51 13.32 -22.97 -16.76
C THR A 51 14.03 -23.49 -15.51
N ILE A 52 14.89 -24.50 -15.68
CA ILE A 52 15.84 -24.89 -14.65
C ILE A 52 17.18 -24.26 -15.02
N GLU A 53 17.67 -23.33 -14.21
CA GLU A 53 19.06 -22.87 -14.34
C GLU A 53 19.91 -23.46 -13.20
N PRO A 54 20.72 -24.50 -13.47
CA PRO A 54 21.46 -25.18 -12.40
C PRO A 54 22.43 -24.25 -11.67
N LYS A 55 23.09 -23.33 -12.39
CA LYS A 55 24.26 -22.60 -11.88
C LYS A 55 23.95 -21.32 -11.09
N CYS A 56 22.83 -20.64 -11.34
CA CYS A 56 22.54 -19.36 -10.68
C CYS A 56 21.85 -19.53 -9.31
N CYS A 57 21.18 -20.66 -9.08
CA CYS A 57 20.47 -20.95 -7.83
C CYS A 57 21.40 -21.33 -6.67
N HIS A 58 22.68 -21.65 -6.92
CA HIS A 58 23.62 -22.09 -5.88
C HIS A 58 24.04 -21.00 -4.88
N ARG A 59 23.92 -19.71 -5.23
CA ARG A 59 24.20 -18.59 -4.30
C ARG A 59 22.99 -18.14 -3.51
N ALA A 60 21.78 -18.55 -3.89
CA ALA A 60 20.58 -18.30 -3.12
C ALA A 60 20.52 -19.33 -1.99
N HIS A 61 21.18 -19.02 -0.86
CA HIS A 61 21.15 -19.83 0.35
C HIS A 61 19.72 -20.22 0.76
N GLY A 62 19.28 -21.41 0.34
CA GLY A 62 18.15 -22.14 0.93
C GLY A 62 16.74 -21.69 0.58
N ARG A 63 16.48 -20.99 -0.54
CA ARG A 63 15.09 -20.70 -0.95
C ARG A 63 14.80 -21.19 -2.36
N GLU A 64 14.06 -22.29 -2.45
CA GLU A 64 13.56 -22.86 -3.71
C GLU A 64 12.71 -21.81 -4.44
N HIS A 65 12.99 -21.61 -5.72
CA HIS A 65 12.31 -20.64 -6.56
C HIS A 65 12.21 -21.14 -8.00
N TRP A 66 11.14 -20.77 -8.69
CA TRP A 66 10.95 -21.00 -10.11
C TRP A 66 11.48 -19.83 -10.92
N HIS A 67 12.09 -20.15 -12.05
CA HIS A 67 12.40 -19.19 -13.09
C HIS A 67 11.28 -19.25 -14.12
N VAL A 68 10.34 -18.31 -14.02
CA VAL A 68 9.15 -18.27 -14.85
C VAL A 68 9.41 -17.37 -16.04
N VAL A 69 9.31 -17.93 -17.25
CA VAL A 69 9.34 -17.16 -18.50
C VAL A 69 7.92 -16.72 -18.82
N TYR A 70 7.77 -15.44 -19.11
CA TYR A 70 6.50 -14.83 -19.46
C TYR A 70 6.68 -13.73 -20.50
N GLU A 71 5.57 -13.34 -21.10
CA GLU A 71 5.48 -12.24 -22.07
C GLU A 71 4.70 -11.07 -21.45
N HIS A 72 5.27 -9.87 -21.56
CA HIS A 72 4.66 -8.61 -21.14
C HIS A 72 4.85 -7.58 -22.26
N GLU A 73 3.74 -7.02 -22.75
CA GLU A 73 3.75 -6.00 -23.81
C GLU A 73 4.55 -6.42 -25.07
N GLY A 74 4.49 -7.71 -25.42
CA GLY A 74 5.19 -8.28 -26.58
C GLY A 74 6.66 -8.61 -26.35
N GLU A 75 7.17 -8.41 -25.12
CA GLU A 75 8.55 -8.73 -24.75
C GLU A 75 8.62 -9.91 -23.79
N LEU A 76 9.64 -10.76 -23.97
CA LEU A 76 9.94 -11.83 -23.03
C LEU A 76 10.67 -11.31 -21.79
N ALA A 77 10.33 -11.92 -20.66
CA ALA A 77 10.87 -11.59 -19.37
C ALA A 77 11.00 -12.83 -18.49
N VAL A 78 11.79 -12.71 -17.43
CA VAL A 78 11.98 -13.75 -16.43
C VAL A 78 11.58 -13.22 -15.06
N TRP A 79 10.68 -13.94 -14.42
CA TRP A 79 10.31 -13.72 -13.03
C TRP A 79 10.89 -14.80 -12.14
N ARG A 80 11.54 -14.40 -11.04
CA ARG A 80 12.03 -15.32 -10.00
C ARG A 80 10.98 -15.43 -8.92
N LEU A 81 10.11 -16.43 -9.05
CA LEU A 81 9.02 -16.67 -8.11
C LEU A 81 9.50 -17.61 -7.01
N ARG A 82 9.46 -17.16 -5.75
CA ARG A 82 9.73 -18.04 -4.61
C ARG A 82 8.60 -19.06 -4.47
N GLN A 83 8.94 -20.31 -4.14
CA GLN A 83 7.95 -21.36 -3.99
C GLN A 83 7.17 -21.20 -2.68
N GLY A 84 5.85 -21.40 -2.73
CA GLY A 84 4.96 -21.41 -1.57
C GLY A 84 4.40 -20.04 -1.15
N ALA A 85 3.13 -20.04 -0.71
CA ALA A 85 2.38 -18.84 -0.30
C ALA A 85 3.05 -18.04 0.83
N GLN A 86 3.77 -18.71 1.73
CA GLN A 86 4.52 -18.09 2.83
C GLN A 86 5.67 -17.19 2.37
N ASN A 87 6.08 -17.30 1.10
CA ASN A 87 7.13 -16.47 0.50
C ASN A 87 6.58 -15.33 -0.35
N ALA A 88 5.27 -15.08 -0.27
CA ALA A 88 4.62 -13.96 -0.92
C ALA A 88 5.27 -12.61 -0.52
N PRO A 89 5.16 -11.58 -1.39
CA PRO A 89 5.53 -10.21 -1.05
C PRO A 89 4.93 -9.79 0.30
N TYR A 90 5.66 -8.94 1.05
CA TYR A 90 5.32 -8.56 2.42
C TYR A 90 3.89 -7.99 2.58
N ASN A 91 3.35 -7.35 1.53
CA ASN A 91 1.99 -6.83 1.45
C ASN A 91 0.88 -7.91 1.43
N LEU A 92 1.24 -9.18 1.26
CA LEU A 92 0.31 -10.32 1.20
C LEU A 92 0.33 -11.19 2.46
N VAL A 93 1.23 -10.90 3.40
CA VAL A 93 1.32 -11.64 4.66
C VAL A 93 0.16 -11.20 5.56
N ALA A 94 -0.67 -12.15 5.99
CA ALA A 94 -1.77 -11.89 6.91
C ALA A 94 -1.27 -11.15 8.17
N GLY A 95 -1.84 -9.98 8.45
CA GLY A 95 -1.49 -9.15 9.60
C GLY A 95 -0.24 -8.26 9.42
N GLY A 96 0.34 -8.18 8.22
CA GLY A 96 1.38 -7.20 7.90
C GLY A 96 0.83 -5.76 7.84
N PRO A 97 1.64 -4.73 8.18
CA PRO A 97 1.23 -3.33 8.04
C PRO A 97 1.02 -2.97 6.57
N TYR A 98 -0.08 -2.29 6.27
CA TYR A 98 -0.51 -1.91 4.93
C TYR A 98 -0.18 -0.45 4.61
N GLU A 99 0.34 -0.20 3.40
CA GLU A 99 0.49 1.13 2.81
C GLU A 99 -0.37 1.25 1.53
N PRO A 100 -1.34 2.18 1.45
CA PRO A 100 -2.22 2.34 0.29
C PRO A 100 -1.52 2.66 -1.04
N ALA A 101 -1.88 1.92 -2.09
CA ALA A 101 -1.33 2.09 -3.43
C ALA A 101 -1.70 3.45 -4.06
N SER A 102 -2.88 3.96 -3.73
CA SER A 102 -3.36 5.26 -4.19
C SER A 102 -2.66 6.43 -3.48
N HIS A 103 -1.99 6.19 -2.34
CA HIS A 103 -1.39 7.22 -1.48
C HIS A 103 -2.36 8.36 -1.12
N VAL A 104 -3.68 8.09 -1.14
CA VAL A 104 -4.72 9.09 -0.84
C VAL A 104 -5.04 9.19 0.65
N ASP A 105 -4.30 8.48 1.52
CA ASP A 105 -4.56 8.45 2.96
C ASP A 105 -4.41 9.83 3.60
N GLY A 106 -3.30 10.52 3.33
CA GLY A 106 -3.08 11.89 3.82
C GLY A 106 -4.12 12.87 3.28
N ASP A 107 -4.47 12.75 2.00
CA ASP A 107 -5.45 13.61 1.33
C ASP A 107 -6.86 13.40 1.87
N PHE A 108 -7.24 12.14 2.15
CA PHE A 108 -8.51 11.79 2.76
C PHE A 108 -8.62 12.39 4.16
N LEU A 109 -7.58 12.24 4.98
CA LEU A 109 -7.55 12.81 6.33
C LEU A 109 -7.57 14.35 6.30
N ASP A 110 -6.91 14.99 5.35
CA ASP A 110 -6.98 16.44 5.15
C ASP A 110 -8.42 16.90 4.91
N ALA A 111 -9.12 16.24 4.00
CA ALA A 111 -10.51 16.56 3.67
C ALA A 111 -11.44 16.33 4.88
N CYS A 112 -11.28 15.21 5.60
CA CYS A 112 -12.06 14.94 6.81
C CYS A 112 -11.81 15.97 7.92
N ALA A 113 -10.56 16.38 8.14
CA ALA A 113 -10.23 17.37 9.16
C ALA A 113 -10.86 18.73 8.85
N LEU A 114 -10.90 19.12 7.57
CA LEU A 114 -11.57 20.35 7.13
C LEU A 114 -13.09 20.27 7.28
N ASP A 115 -13.70 19.13 6.91
CA ASP A 115 -15.13 18.88 7.06
C ASP A 115 -15.57 18.96 8.53
N ILE A 116 -14.82 18.32 9.44
CA ILE A 116 -15.08 18.35 10.89
C ILE A 116 -14.97 19.76 11.44
N HIS A 117 -13.97 20.52 10.99
CA HIS A 117 -13.86 21.92 11.39
C HIS A 117 -15.07 22.74 10.91
N ARG A 118 -15.57 22.50 9.69
CA ARG A 118 -16.77 23.15 9.14
C ARG A 118 -18.09 22.65 9.75
N GLY A 119 -18.04 21.73 10.71
CA GLY A 119 -19.20 21.20 11.41
C GLY A 119 -19.86 20.00 10.74
N PHE A 120 -19.23 19.38 9.74
CA PHE A 120 -19.68 18.14 9.14
C PHE A 120 -19.10 16.94 9.90
N ASP A 121 -19.93 15.94 10.20
CA ASP A 121 -19.58 14.77 11.03
C ASP A 121 -19.59 13.45 10.24
N GLY A 122 -19.61 13.51 8.90
CA GLY A 122 -19.83 12.35 8.04
C GLY A 122 -18.81 11.22 8.22
N PHE A 123 -17.52 11.53 8.36
CA PHE A 123 -16.47 10.57 8.69
C PHE A 123 -16.01 10.79 10.14
N PHE A 124 -15.66 9.69 10.82
CA PHE A 124 -15.18 9.69 12.21
C PHE A 124 -16.13 10.32 13.24
N GLN A 125 -17.39 10.60 12.89
CA GLN A 125 -18.40 11.18 13.80
C GLN A 125 -17.92 12.46 14.49
N GLY A 126 -17.10 13.27 13.81
CA GLY A 126 -16.50 14.48 14.37
C GLY A 126 -15.31 14.25 15.32
N GLN A 127 -14.95 13.00 15.62
CA GLN A 127 -13.92 12.64 16.61
C GLN A 127 -12.54 12.36 16.02
N MET A 128 -12.31 12.67 14.74
CA MET A 128 -11.06 12.34 14.03
C MET A 128 -9.80 12.74 14.81
N PHE A 129 -9.76 13.95 15.38
CA PHE A 129 -8.57 14.46 16.10
C PHE A 129 -8.23 13.69 17.39
N ASP A 130 -9.24 13.07 18.00
CA ASP A 130 -9.10 12.26 19.22
C ASP A 130 -8.59 10.85 18.91
N LEU A 131 -8.85 10.37 17.70
CA LEU A 131 -8.40 9.07 17.19
C LEU A 131 -6.92 9.05 16.78
N ILE A 132 -6.29 10.22 16.55
CA ILE A 132 -4.88 10.29 16.12
C ILE A 132 -3.93 9.76 17.22
N ARG A 133 -3.15 8.74 16.90
CA ARG A 133 -2.09 8.13 17.73
C ARG A 133 -0.84 7.95 16.87
N ASP A 134 0.31 8.36 17.39
CA ASP A 134 1.60 8.28 16.67
C ASP A 134 1.52 8.81 15.22
N GLU A 135 0.84 9.96 15.06
CA GLU A 135 0.63 10.62 13.76
C GLU A 135 -0.23 9.82 12.76
N GLN A 136 -0.96 8.80 13.22
CA GLN A 136 -1.79 7.93 12.40
C GLN A 136 -3.21 7.80 12.95
N ILE A 137 -4.13 7.40 12.08
CA ILE A 137 -5.46 6.93 12.44
C ILE A 137 -5.60 5.50 11.95
N VAL A 138 -5.90 4.59 12.88
CA VAL A 138 -6.25 3.21 12.55
C VAL A 138 -7.76 3.13 12.40
N MET A 139 -8.22 2.64 11.25
CA MET A 139 -9.65 2.42 11.01
C MET A 139 -9.89 1.07 10.32
N ARG A 140 -11.14 0.59 10.37
CA ARG A 140 -11.55 -0.67 9.73
C ARG A 140 -12.37 -0.36 8.47
N ILE A 141 -11.90 -0.85 7.32
CA ILE A 141 -12.59 -0.76 6.03
C ILE A 141 -12.82 -2.19 5.55
N GLU A 142 -14.07 -2.59 5.32
CA GLU A 142 -14.43 -3.95 4.85
C GLU A 142 -13.68 -5.08 5.59
N GLU A 143 -13.62 -4.99 6.91
CA GLU A 143 -12.94 -5.92 7.82
C GLU A 143 -11.40 -5.86 7.86
N THR A 144 -10.79 -5.06 6.99
CA THR A 144 -9.35 -4.81 6.96
C THR A 144 -9.01 -3.62 7.85
N GLU A 145 -8.00 -3.79 8.71
CA GLU A 145 -7.42 -2.69 9.47
C GLU A 145 -6.49 -1.89 8.55
N VAL A 146 -6.69 -0.58 8.50
CA VAL A 146 -5.94 0.35 7.66
C VAL A 146 -5.35 1.44 8.55
N CYS A 147 -4.03 1.62 8.44
CA CYS A 147 -3.30 2.71 9.09
C CYS A 147 -3.18 3.88 8.13
N LEU A 148 -3.84 4.99 8.43
CA LEU A 148 -3.82 6.21 7.63
C LEU A 148 -2.86 7.21 8.27
N THR A 149 -1.91 7.73 7.49
CA THR A 149 -0.91 8.67 8.02
C THR A 149 -1.44 10.11 7.94
N CYS A 150 -1.37 10.84 9.05
CA CYS A 150 -1.79 12.23 9.10
C CYS A 150 -0.78 13.12 8.38
N SER A 151 -1.29 14.05 7.56
CA SER A 151 -0.44 15.09 6.97
C SER A 151 0.06 16.07 8.04
N ALA A 152 1.12 16.81 7.71
CA ALA A 152 1.56 17.93 8.53
C ALA A 152 0.46 18.99 8.74
N GLY A 153 -0.46 19.15 7.78
CA GLY A 153 -1.60 20.06 7.88
C GLY A 153 -2.59 19.63 8.97
N VAL A 154 -2.98 18.35 8.97
CA VAL A 154 -3.85 17.75 9.99
C VAL A 154 -3.20 17.84 11.38
N LEU A 155 -1.91 17.53 11.49
CA LEU A 155 -1.18 17.61 12.77
C LEU A 155 -1.10 19.05 13.29
N ARG A 156 -0.86 20.04 12.43
CA ARG A 156 -0.88 21.46 12.80
C ARG A 156 -2.27 21.90 13.27
N LEU A 157 -3.32 21.53 12.54
CA LEU A 157 -4.70 21.85 12.92
C LEU A 157 -5.07 21.21 14.27
N ARG A 158 -4.67 19.95 14.49
CA ARG A 158 -4.85 19.27 15.77
C ARG A 158 -4.20 20.03 16.93
N THR A 159 -2.95 20.46 16.75
CA THR A 159 -2.21 21.22 17.77
C THR A 159 -2.87 22.55 18.05
N ALA A 160 -3.25 23.31 17.02
CA ALA A 160 -3.91 24.60 17.19
C ALA A 160 -5.27 24.47 17.90
N ARG A 161 -6.04 23.42 17.62
CA ARG A 161 -7.30 23.12 18.34
C ARG A 161 -7.06 22.85 19.82
N LYS A 162 -6.03 22.07 20.16
CA LYS A 162 -5.67 21.79 21.56
C LYS A 162 -5.26 23.05 22.30
N GLU A 163 -4.43 23.89 21.68
CA GLU A 163 -3.99 25.16 22.27
C GLU A 163 -5.15 26.14 22.47
N HIS A 164 -6.06 26.25 21.49
CA HIS A 164 -7.27 27.06 21.60
C HIS A 164 -8.16 26.58 22.76
N ALA A 165 -8.47 25.28 22.83
CA ALA A 165 -9.26 24.72 23.91
C ALA A 165 -8.60 24.92 25.29
N ALA A 166 -7.27 24.76 25.38
CA ALA A 166 -6.52 25.01 26.60
C ALA A 166 -6.49 26.49 26.99
N ALA A 167 -6.45 27.42 26.03
CA ALA A 167 -6.56 28.86 26.29
C ALA A 167 -7.96 29.22 26.81
N GLU A 168 -9.02 28.70 26.19
CA GLU A 168 -10.41 28.91 26.63
C GLU A 168 -10.65 28.36 28.03
N GLN A 169 -10.17 27.14 28.32
CA GLN A 169 -10.29 26.55 29.66
C GLN A 169 -9.56 27.37 30.72
N ARG A 170 -8.36 27.90 30.42
CA ARG A 170 -7.62 28.80 31.32
C ARG A 170 -8.37 30.10 31.58
N ALA A 171 -9.00 30.67 30.55
CA ALA A 171 -9.80 31.88 30.67
C ALA A 171 -11.11 31.65 31.44
N ALA A 172 -11.72 30.46 31.31
CA ALA A 172 -12.98 30.08 31.95
C ALA A 172 -12.84 29.50 33.37
N GLY A 173 -11.62 29.16 33.80
CA GLY A 173 -11.37 28.51 35.08
C GLY A 173 -11.85 29.32 36.29
N PRO A 174 -12.40 28.67 37.34
CA PRO A 174 -12.84 29.35 38.55
C PRO A 174 -11.63 29.77 39.39
N GLY A 175 -11.03 30.90 39.04
CA GLY A 175 -10.01 31.56 39.83
C GLY A 175 -10.63 32.60 40.75
N TRP A 176 -10.25 32.57 42.03
CA TRP A 176 -10.31 33.72 42.95
C TRP A 176 -10.07 35.06 42.24
N PRO A 177 -10.66 36.18 42.68
CA PRO A 177 -10.63 37.45 41.95
C PRO A 177 -9.23 37.78 41.43
N THR A 178 -9.02 37.45 40.15
CA THR A 178 -7.74 37.63 39.48
C THR A 178 -7.54 39.11 39.22
N ALA A 179 -6.35 39.64 39.51
CA ALA A 179 -6.01 41.02 39.19
C ALA A 179 -6.30 41.33 37.71
N ARG A 180 -6.73 42.56 37.41
CA ARG A 180 -7.15 43.00 36.06
C ARG A 180 -6.16 42.57 34.96
N GLY A 181 -4.86 42.71 35.19
CA GLY A 181 -3.81 42.31 34.23
C GLY A 181 -3.75 40.81 33.92
N SER A 182 -4.22 39.93 34.80
CA SER A 182 -4.30 38.49 34.54
C SER A 182 -5.46 38.16 33.58
N ARG A 183 -6.58 38.90 33.65
CA ARG A 183 -7.71 38.72 32.72
C ARG A 183 -7.35 39.18 31.31
N ASP A 184 -6.68 40.31 31.20
CA ASP A 184 -6.22 40.85 29.91
C ASP A 184 -5.23 39.89 29.24
N TRP A 185 -4.32 39.28 30.02
CA TRP A 185 -3.40 38.25 29.53
C TRP A 185 -4.10 36.97 29.03
N HIS A 186 -5.12 36.47 29.76
CA HIS A 186 -5.88 35.30 29.31
C HIS A 186 -6.68 35.58 28.03
N ALA A 187 -7.27 36.77 27.91
CA ALA A 187 -7.98 37.18 26.70
C ALA A 187 -7.03 37.28 25.49
N GLU A 188 -5.84 37.86 25.67
CA GLU A 188 -4.82 37.93 24.63
C GLU A 188 -4.35 36.52 24.19
N ALA A 189 -4.18 35.60 25.14
CA ALA A 189 -3.81 34.22 24.85
C ALA A 189 -4.89 33.47 24.04
N VAL A 190 -6.18 33.68 24.36
CA VAL A 190 -7.30 33.11 23.60
C VAL A 190 -7.32 33.66 22.17
N GLU A 191 -7.18 34.97 22.00
CA GLU A 191 -7.19 35.58 20.66
C GLU A 191 -5.98 35.16 19.81
N LYS A 192 -4.80 35.01 20.43
CA LYS A 192 -3.63 34.45 19.75
C LYS A 192 -3.89 33.01 19.30
N ALA A 193 -4.42 32.16 20.17
CA ALA A 193 -4.71 30.76 19.83
C ALA A 193 -5.82 30.67 18.76
N ARG A 194 -6.82 31.56 18.79
CA ARG A 194 -7.85 31.68 17.76
C ARG A 194 -7.25 32.05 16.41
N HIS A 195 -6.29 32.98 16.39
CA HIS A 195 -5.59 33.39 15.18
C HIS A 195 -4.74 32.26 14.59
N GLU A 196 -3.99 31.54 15.41
CA GLU A 196 -3.19 30.39 14.97
C GLU A 196 -4.07 29.25 14.44
N LEU A 197 -5.21 28.99 15.10
CA LEU A 197 -6.23 28.05 14.64
C LEU A 197 -6.75 28.42 13.25
N LYS A 198 -7.11 29.70 13.05
CA LYS A 198 -7.55 30.21 11.74
C LYS A 198 -6.47 30.05 10.66
N ILE A 199 -5.21 30.31 10.96
CA ILE A 199 -4.10 30.12 10.00
C ILE A 199 -3.97 28.65 9.59
N ALA A 200 -4.07 27.72 10.56
CA ALA A 200 -3.99 26.29 10.28
C ALA A 200 -5.16 25.83 9.39
N GLU A 201 -6.37 26.34 9.65
CA GLU A 201 -7.57 26.07 8.86
C GLU A 201 -7.45 26.59 7.44
N GLU A 202 -7.05 27.86 7.24
CA GLU A 202 -6.84 28.44 5.92
C GLU A 202 -5.74 27.71 5.15
N GLY A 203 -4.68 27.27 5.83
CA GLY A 203 -3.63 26.45 5.25
C GLY A 203 -4.14 25.10 4.74
N LEU A 204 -4.94 24.40 5.55
CA LEU A 204 -5.53 23.11 5.17
C LEU A 204 -6.59 23.27 4.08
N ALA A 205 -7.40 24.33 4.13
CA ALA A 205 -8.40 24.63 3.13
C ALA A 205 -7.78 24.83 1.74
N ARG A 206 -6.68 25.60 1.65
CA ARG A 206 -5.94 25.78 0.39
C ARG A 206 -5.42 24.46 -0.19
N LEU A 207 -4.90 23.57 0.66
CA LEU A 207 -4.44 22.25 0.22
C LEU A 207 -5.60 21.39 -0.32
N CYS A 208 -6.77 21.44 0.33
CA CYS A 208 -7.94 20.70 -0.14
C CYS A 208 -8.54 21.30 -1.43
N GLU A 209 -8.59 22.62 -1.55
CA GLU A 209 -9.10 23.32 -2.74
C GLU A 209 -8.29 22.98 -3.99
N GLN A 210 -6.95 22.88 -3.87
CA GLN A 210 -6.08 22.48 -4.97
C GLN A 210 -6.35 21.06 -5.50
N ARG A 211 -6.90 20.18 -4.65
CA ARG A 211 -7.14 18.78 -5.01
C ARG A 211 -8.49 18.57 -5.69
N GLU A 212 -9.45 19.48 -5.51
CA GLU A 212 -10.80 19.40 -6.09
C GLU A 212 -11.55 18.08 -5.83
N ARG A 213 -11.20 17.36 -4.75
CA ARG A 213 -11.79 16.07 -4.39
C ARG A 213 -12.39 16.10 -3.00
N SER A 214 -13.57 15.52 -2.83
CA SER A 214 -14.22 15.42 -1.53
C SER A 214 -13.67 14.24 -0.71
N ALA A 215 -13.87 14.28 0.61
CA ALA A 215 -13.55 13.15 1.47
C ALA A 215 -14.24 11.84 1.01
N ARG A 216 -15.44 11.93 0.41
CA ARG A 216 -16.16 10.75 -0.12
C ARG A 216 -15.48 10.15 -1.34
N ASP A 217 -14.98 10.99 -2.25
CA ASP A 217 -14.28 10.52 -3.45
C ASP A 217 -12.97 9.84 -3.06
N LEU A 218 -12.25 10.40 -2.09
CA LEU A 218 -10.99 9.85 -1.57
C LEU A 218 -11.23 8.56 -0.79
N TYR A 219 -12.32 8.49 -0.01
CA TYR A 219 -12.71 7.25 0.67
C TYR A 219 -13.04 6.11 -0.29
N ALA A 220 -13.69 6.41 -1.43
CA ALA A 220 -13.97 5.41 -2.45
C ALA A 220 -12.69 4.78 -3.02
N ASP A 221 -11.63 5.57 -3.20
CA ASP A 221 -10.31 5.08 -3.61
C ASP A 221 -9.67 4.19 -2.54
N LEU A 222 -9.76 4.57 -1.25
CA LEU A 222 -9.28 3.73 -0.14
C LEU A 222 -10.01 2.38 -0.11
N VAL A 223 -11.33 2.36 -0.29
CA VAL A 223 -12.12 1.12 -0.39
C VAL A 223 -11.67 0.28 -1.60
N ALA A 224 -11.41 0.92 -2.74
CA ALA A 224 -10.92 0.22 -3.92
C ALA A 224 -9.55 -0.43 -3.67
N ASP A 225 -8.63 0.26 -2.99
CA ASP A 225 -7.34 -0.31 -2.64
C ASP A 225 -7.47 -1.47 -1.64
N VAL A 226 -8.31 -1.33 -0.62
CA VAL A 226 -8.58 -2.43 0.33
C VAL A 226 -9.11 -3.65 -0.39
N ARG A 227 -10.06 -3.49 -1.32
CA ARG A 227 -10.59 -4.59 -2.13
C ARG A 227 -9.53 -5.25 -2.99
N ARG A 228 -8.68 -4.47 -3.67
CA ARG A 228 -7.56 -4.99 -4.47
C ARG A 228 -6.65 -5.88 -3.63
N ILE A 229 -6.38 -5.49 -2.39
CA ILE A 229 -5.48 -6.23 -1.50
C ILE A 229 -6.12 -7.47 -0.94
N LYS A 230 -7.43 -7.45 -0.64
CA LYS A 230 -8.14 -8.67 -0.25
C LYS A 230 -8.05 -9.75 -1.33
N LEU A 231 -8.01 -9.35 -2.61
CA LEU A 231 -7.83 -10.28 -3.73
C LEU A 231 -6.37 -10.70 -3.94
N ALA A 232 -5.39 -9.96 -3.43
CA ALA A 232 -4.00 -10.18 -3.78
C ALA A 232 -3.44 -11.54 -3.29
N PRO A 233 -3.79 -12.07 -2.10
CA PRO A 233 -3.47 -13.45 -1.71
C PRO A 233 -4.10 -14.51 -2.61
N GLU A 234 -5.35 -14.31 -3.05
CA GLU A 234 -6.05 -15.23 -3.97
C GLU A 234 -5.39 -15.21 -5.36
N ASN A 235 -5.03 -14.02 -5.85
CA ASN A 235 -4.29 -13.85 -7.10
C ASN A 235 -2.92 -14.55 -7.01
N TYR A 236 -2.20 -14.37 -5.91
CA TYR A 236 -0.90 -15.00 -5.70
C TYR A 236 -1.02 -16.53 -5.65
N GLY A 237 -1.99 -17.07 -4.89
CA GLY A 237 -2.26 -18.51 -4.83
C GLY A 237 -2.59 -19.10 -6.20
N SER A 238 -3.49 -18.44 -6.95
CA SER A 238 -3.85 -18.84 -8.32
C SER A 238 -2.65 -18.86 -9.26
N VAL A 239 -1.71 -17.92 -9.09
CA VAL A 239 -0.49 -17.85 -9.90
C VAL A 239 0.50 -18.96 -9.52
N LEU A 240 0.63 -19.30 -8.24
CA LEU A 240 1.43 -20.44 -7.82
C LEU A 240 0.92 -21.73 -8.48
N GLU A 241 -0.39 -21.98 -8.41
CA GLU A 241 -1.03 -23.14 -9.05
C GLU A 241 -0.79 -23.14 -10.57
N ALA A 242 -0.96 -21.99 -11.23
CA ALA A 242 -0.71 -21.88 -12.67
C ALA A 242 0.75 -22.17 -13.03
N VAL A 243 1.71 -21.69 -12.23
CA VAL A 243 3.14 -21.91 -12.44
C VAL A 243 3.54 -23.38 -12.24
N GLU A 244 2.93 -24.07 -11.28
CA GLU A 244 3.17 -25.52 -11.07
C GLU A 244 2.76 -26.36 -12.29
N GLN A 245 1.74 -25.92 -13.03
CA GLN A 245 1.26 -26.61 -14.23
C GLN A 245 2.00 -26.19 -15.51
N LEU A 246 2.93 -25.23 -15.43
CA LEU A 246 3.66 -24.76 -16.59
C LEU A 246 4.64 -25.82 -17.11
N PRO A 247 4.82 -25.91 -18.45
CA PRO A 247 5.83 -26.78 -19.00
C PRO A 247 7.23 -26.30 -18.63
N GLN A 248 8.13 -27.26 -18.40
CA GLN A 248 9.56 -26.98 -18.36
C GLN A 248 10.06 -26.67 -19.78
N LEU A 249 10.73 -25.53 -19.93
CA LEU A 249 11.33 -25.05 -21.16
C LEU A 249 12.84 -25.34 -21.18
N PHE A 250 13.29 -26.03 -22.22
CA PHE A 250 14.70 -26.38 -22.40
C PHE A 250 15.42 -25.34 -23.27
N LEU A 251 16.52 -24.82 -22.75
CA LEU A 251 17.41 -23.87 -23.43
C LEU A 251 18.52 -24.63 -24.17
N SER A 252 18.98 -24.09 -25.30
CA SER A 252 20.19 -24.62 -25.95
C SER A 252 21.44 -24.18 -25.19
N ALA A 253 22.49 -25.01 -25.29
CA ALA A 253 23.80 -24.76 -24.68
C ALA A 253 24.44 -23.47 -25.19
#